data_AF-A0A0A0NNE9-F1
#
_entry.id   AF-A0A0A0NNE9-F1
#
_cell.length_a   1.000
_cell.length_b   1.000
_cell.length_c   1.000
_cell.angle_alpha   90.00
_cell.angle_beta   90.00
_cell.angle_gamma   90.00
#
_symmetry.space_group_name_H-M   'P 1'
#
loop_
_entity.id
_entity.type
_entity.pdbx_description
1 polymer ?
#
loop_
_entity_poly.entity_id
_entity_poly.type
_entity_poly.pdbx_seq_one_letter_code
_entity_poly.pdbx_strand_id
1 'polypeptide(L)'
;MSPVLYSSRSRSEVPFEAADAGVLRVMSNSRTPVFCTVHASGRRRYGYWQPYDSVTNRGGCYAALPTPVCDRLYSQGRITLGEPLVDPAKTTYRVWPAHGPVAPVRIPAAPLSAMAVAQVLAA
;
A
#
# COMPACT_ATOMS: atom_id res chain seq x y z
N MET A 1 15.10 -18.43 28.57
CA MET A 1 14.42 -18.15 27.28
C MET A 1 14.05 -16.67 27.28
N SER A 2 14.77 -15.84 26.53
CA SER A 2 14.56 -14.39 26.54
C SER A 2 13.48 -13.99 25.53
N PRO A 3 12.45 -13.21 25.90
CA PRO A 3 11.47 -12.74 24.95
C PRO A 3 12.12 -11.72 24.01
N VAL A 4 12.23 -12.06 22.73
CA VAL A 4 12.63 -11.10 21.70
C VAL A 4 11.49 -10.10 21.54
N LEU A 5 11.61 -8.96 22.21
CA LEU A 5 10.70 -7.83 22.00
C LEU A 5 10.78 -7.47 20.51
N TYR A 6 9.71 -7.80 19.77
CA TYR A 6 9.56 -7.38 18.38
C TYR A 6 9.31 -5.87 18.38
N SER A 7 10.40 -5.11 18.46
CA SER A 7 10.43 -3.67 18.25
C SER A 7 9.98 -3.40 16.82
N SER A 8 8.67 -3.31 16.63
CA SER A 8 8.06 -2.73 15.45
C SER A 8 8.70 -1.36 15.27
N ARG A 9 9.62 -1.25 14.30
CA ARG A 9 10.31 -0.01 13.99
C ARG A 9 9.30 0.95 13.35
N SER A 10 8.50 1.58 14.21
CA SER A 10 7.90 2.88 13.91
C SER A 10 9.04 3.88 13.79
N ARG A 11 9.61 3.96 12.59
CA ARG A 11 10.55 5.01 12.19
C ARG A 11 9.93 5.75 11.01
N SER A 12 9.10 6.71 11.36
CA SER A 12 8.70 7.82 10.48
C SER A 12 8.89 9.13 11.24
N GLU A 13 10.09 9.33 11.78
CA GLU A 13 10.66 10.67 11.85
C GLU A 13 11.15 11.00 10.44
N VAL A 14 10.39 11.86 9.78
CA VAL A 14 10.64 12.43 8.43
C VAL A 14 11.98 13.19 8.40
N PRO A 15 12.64 13.38 7.23
CA PRO A 15 12.04 13.66 5.91
C PRO A 15 12.57 12.80 4.75
N PHE A 16 11.99 12.94 3.54
CA PHE A 16 12.02 11.89 2.50
C PHE A 16 12.73 12.18 1.16
N GLU A 17 12.86 13.40 0.60
CA GLU A 17 12.33 14.71 1.00
C GLU A 17 10.82 14.89 0.71
N ALA A 18 10.22 15.95 1.29
CA ALA A 18 8.88 16.47 1.01
C ALA A 18 7.90 15.34 0.64
N ALA A 19 7.44 14.60 1.65
CA ALA A 19 6.97 13.21 1.55
C ALA A 19 6.13 12.85 0.30
N ASP A 20 5.17 13.69 -0.06
CA ASP A 20 4.34 13.55 -1.26
C ASP A 20 5.16 13.50 -2.56
N ALA A 21 6.12 14.43 -2.73
CA ALA A 21 6.95 14.54 -3.93
C ALA A 21 7.95 13.38 -4.04
N GLY A 22 8.51 12.91 -2.91
CA GLY A 22 9.33 11.71 -2.87
C GLY A 22 8.55 10.46 -3.28
N VAL A 23 7.33 10.28 -2.75
CA VAL A 23 6.45 9.14 -3.08
C VAL A 23 6.04 9.18 -4.56
N LEU A 24 5.63 10.33 -5.08
CA LEU A 24 5.29 10.50 -6.48
C LEU A 24 6.49 10.24 -7.40
N ARG A 25 7.71 10.67 -7.04
CA ARG A 25 8.93 10.37 -7.80
C ARG A 25 9.18 8.86 -7.92
N VAL A 26 8.95 8.09 -6.86
CA VAL A 26 9.06 6.61 -6.90
C VAL A 26 7.96 6.02 -7.80
N MET A 27 6.71 6.49 -7.67
CA MET A 27 5.59 6.01 -8.49
C MET A 27 5.72 6.35 -9.99
N SER A 28 6.37 7.46 -10.33
CA SER A 28 6.68 7.84 -11.72
C SER A 28 7.82 7.02 -12.35
N ASN A 29 8.58 6.25 -11.57
CA ASN A 29 9.66 5.43 -12.10
C ASN A 29 9.12 4.12 -12.70
N SER A 30 9.06 4.07 -14.03
CA SER A 30 8.59 2.90 -14.79
C SER A 30 9.35 1.60 -14.52
N ARG A 31 10.61 1.69 -14.04
CA ARG A 31 11.44 0.51 -13.71
C ARG A 31 11.08 -0.13 -12.36
N THR A 32 10.36 0.57 -11.49
CA THR A 32 10.01 0.12 -10.13
C THR A 32 8.51 0.30 -9.88
N PRO A 33 7.65 -0.55 -10.48
CA PRO A 33 6.21 -0.44 -10.33
C PRO A 33 5.79 -0.56 -8.86
N VAL A 34 4.92 0.36 -8.44
CA VAL A 34 4.35 0.41 -7.09
C VAL A 34 3.02 -0.34 -7.06
N PHE A 35 2.80 -1.10 -6.00
CA PHE A 35 1.57 -1.84 -5.75
C PHE A 35 0.98 -1.47 -4.37
N CYS A 36 -0.35 -1.45 -4.31
CA CYS A 36 -1.12 -1.36 -3.08
C CYS A 36 -1.75 -2.73 -2.82
N THR A 37 -1.40 -3.39 -1.72
CA THR A 37 -2.06 -4.61 -1.25
C THR A 37 -2.99 -4.26 -0.10
N VAL A 38 -4.28 -4.52 -0.30
CA VAL A 38 -5.34 -4.45 0.72
C VAL A 38 -5.60 -5.88 1.21
N HIS A 39 -5.28 -6.17 2.46
CA HIS A 39 -5.58 -7.48 3.06
C HIS A 39 -7.06 -7.58 3.44
N ALA A 40 -7.58 -8.80 3.58
CA ALA A 40 -8.96 -9.05 4.05
C ALA A 40 -9.28 -8.41 5.41
N SER A 41 -8.27 -8.15 6.25
CA SER A 41 -8.39 -7.39 7.50
C SER A 41 -8.52 -5.86 7.33
N GLY A 42 -8.70 -5.36 6.11
CA GLY A 42 -8.73 -3.93 5.77
C GLY A 42 -7.36 -3.24 5.78
N ARG A 43 -6.31 -3.90 6.29
CA ARG A 43 -4.95 -3.36 6.34
C ARG A 43 -4.40 -3.13 4.92
N ARG A 44 -3.95 -1.91 4.64
CA ARG A 44 -3.26 -1.55 3.40
C ARG A 44 -1.74 -1.54 3.59
N ARG A 45 -1.01 -1.89 2.54
CA ARG A 45 0.43 -1.64 2.38
C ARG A 45 0.71 -1.18 0.97
N TYR A 46 1.54 -0.15 0.84
CA TYR A 46 2.11 0.31 -0.43
C TYR A 46 3.57 -0.11 -0.49
N GLY A 47 4.03 -0.61 -1.64
CA GLY A 47 5.42 -1.00 -1.81
C GLY A 47 5.81 -1.27 -3.25
N TYR A 48 7.12 -1.42 -3.47
CA TYR A 48 7.73 -1.66 -4.77
C TYR A 48 8.95 -2.57 -4.63
N TRP A 49 9.33 -3.23 -5.72
CA TRP A 49 10.62 -3.92 -5.77
C TRP A 49 11.75 -2.90 -5.93
N GLN A 50 12.63 -2.82 -4.94
CA GLN A 50 13.86 -2.05 -5.03
C GLN A 50 14.95 -2.94 -5.64
N PRO A 51 15.47 -2.65 -6.85
CA PRO A 51 16.60 -3.40 -7.41
C PRO A 51 17.83 -3.25 -6.53
N TYR A 52 18.70 -4.25 -6.57
CA TYR A 52 19.96 -4.21 -5.82
C TYR A 52 20.93 -3.21 -6.45
N ASP A 53 21.54 -2.38 -5.60
CA ASP A 53 22.56 -1.40 -5.91
C ASP A 53 23.86 -1.80 -5.18
N SER A 54 24.89 -2.11 -5.96
CA SER A 54 26.20 -2.53 -5.47
C SER A 54 27.02 -1.39 -4.86
N VAL A 55 26.72 -0.12 -5.20
CA VAL A 55 27.44 1.05 -4.69
C VAL A 55 27.01 1.36 -3.26
N THR A 56 25.70 1.30 -2.97
CA THR A 56 25.18 1.48 -1.61
C THR A 56 25.01 0.17 -0.82
N ASN A 57 25.22 -0.99 -1.45
CA ASN A 57 24.98 -2.33 -0.91
C ASN A 57 23.56 -2.48 -0.32
N ARG A 58 22.54 -2.05 -1.08
CA ARG A 58 21.13 -2.00 -0.66
C ARG A 58 20.20 -2.42 -1.80
N GLY A 59 18.95 -2.71 -1.45
CA GLY A 59 17.94 -3.21 -2.40
C GLY A 59 17.96 -4.73 -2.52
N GLY A 60 17.41 -5.26 -3.62
CA GLY A 60 17.11 -6.69 -3.74
C GLY A 60 15.94 -7.12 -2.86
N CYS A 61 15.03 -6.19 -2.53
CA CYS A 61 13.95 -6.41 -1.58
C CYS A 61 12.71 -5.57 -1.91
N TYR A 62 11.58 -5.91 -1.28
CA TYR A 62 10.38 -5.07 -1.33
C TYR A 62 10.50 -3.92 -0.33
N ALA A 63 10.61 -2.70 -0.84
CA ALA A 63 10.58 -1.47 -0.05
C ALA A 63 9.13 -1.04 0.20
N ALA A 64 8.82 -0.65 1.44
CA ALA A 64 7.51 -0.14 1.82
C ALA A 64 7.47 1.39 1.68
N LEU A 65 6.38 1.92 1.12
CA LEU A 65 6.10 3.36 1.10
C LEU A 65 5.28 3.77 2.33
N PRO A 66 5.39 5.03 2.81
CA PRO A 66 4.63 5.50 3.96
C PRO A 66 3.11 5.48 3.67
N THR A 67 2.39 4.51 4.23
CA THR A 67 0.97 4.28 3.95
C THR A 67 0.09 5.52 4.17
N PRO A 68 0.24 6.32 5.25
CA PRO A 68 -0.54 7.55 5.44
C PRO A 68 -0.33 8.62 4.36
N VAL A 69 0.86 8.64 3.73
CA VAL A 69 1.16 9.57 2.62
C VAL A 69 0.47 9.09 1.34
N CYS A 70 0.53 7.79 1.05
CA CYS A 70 -0.16 7.20 -0.09
C CYS A 70 -1.70 7.33 0.03
N ASP A 71 -2.28 7.05 1.20
CA ASP A 71 -3.72 7.22 1.45
C ASP A 71 -4.16 8.70 1.27
N ARG A 72 -3.34 9.67 1.71
CA ARG A 72 -3.57 11.11 1.47
C ARG A 72 -3.49 11.47 -0.01
N LEU A 73 -2.45 11.01 -0.72
CA LEU A 73 -2.33 11.25 -2.16
C LEU A 73 -3.51 10.66 -2.94
N TYR A 74 -4.03 9.51 -2.49
CA TYR A 74 -5.19 8.87 -3.09
C TYR A 74 -6.47 9.66 -2.84
N SER A 75 -6.71 10.12 -1.60
CA SER A 75 -7.89 10.96 -1.28
C SER A 75 -7.87 12.31 -2.00
N GLN A 76 -6.68 12.83 -2.32
CA GLN A 76 -6.48 14.03 -3.13
C GLN A 76 -6.59 13.80 -4.66
N GLY A 77 -6.83 12.56 -5.12
CA GLY A 77 -6.89 12.25 -6.55
C GLY A 77 -5.55 12.36 -7.29
N ARG A 78 -4.42 12.42 -6.55
CA ARG A 78 -3.06 12.59 -7.10
C ARG A 78 -2.39 11.26 -7.48
N ILE A 79 -2.93 10.15 -7.00
CA ILE A 79 -2.56 8.80 -7.42
C ILE A 79 -3.84 8.00 -7.71
N THR A 80 -3.77 7.09 -8.66
CA THR A 80 -4.86 6.18 -9.01
C THR A 80 -4.48 4.73 -8.74
N LEU A 81 -5.49 3.90 -8.51
CA LEU A 81 -5.36 2.45 -8.50
C LEU A 81 -5.87 1.94 -9.85
N GLY A 82 -5.07 1.10 -10.51
CA GLY A 82 -5.49 0.36 -11.70
C GLY A 82 -6.30 -0.89 -11.34
N GLU A 83 -6.43 -1.80 -12.29
CA GLU A 83 -7.25 -3.02 -12.15
C GLU A 83 -6.91 -3.84 -10.89
N PRO A 84 -7.93 -4.37 -10.18
CA PRO A 84 -7.75 -5.22 -9.01
C PRO A 84 -7.35 -6.65 -9.41
N LEU A 85 -6.22 -7.12 -8.90
CA LEU A 85 -5.91 -8.55 -8.81
C LEU A 85 -6.44 -9.07 -7.47
N VAL A 86 -7.50 -9.88 -7.49
CA VAL A 86 -8.21 -10.36 -6.30
C VAL A 86 -7.75 -11.78 -5.93
N ASP A 87 -7.17 -11.92 -4.74
CA ASP A 87 -6.95 -13.21 -4.06
C ASP A 87 -7.93 -13.33 -2.87
N PRO A 88 -8.29 -14.54 -2.40
CA PRO A 88 -9.17 -14.72 -1.23
C PRO A 88 -8.70 -14.02 0.06
N ALA A 89 -7.39 -13.80 0.21
CA ALA A 89 -6.78 -13.18 1.40
C ALA A 89 -6.45 -11.69 1.23
N LYS A 90 -6.45 -11.15 0.00
CA LYS A 90 -5.97 -9.81 -0.34
C LYS A 90 -6.40 -9.37 -1.74
N THR A 91 -6.59 -8.07 -1.95
CA THR A 91 -6.64 -7.48 -3.30
C THR A 91 -5.39 -6.65 -3.53
N THR A 92 -4.73 -6.83 -4.67
CA THR A 92 -3.56 -6.06 -5.06
C THR A 92 -3.88 -5.19 -6.26
N TYR A 93 -3.54 -3.90 -6.17
CA TYR A 93 -3.76 -2.91 -7.21
C TYR A 93 -2.40 -2.36 -7.67
N ARG A 94 -2.23 -2.14 -8.97
CA ARG A 94 -1.11 -1.34 -9.47
C ARG A 94 -1.39 0.14 -9.19
N VAL A 95 -0.38 0.87 -8.72
CA VAL A 95 -0.51 2.29 -8.35
C VAL A 95 0.18 3.16 -9.38
N TRP A 96 -0.45 4.27 -9.76
CA TRP A 96 0.07 5.23 -10.72
C TRP A 96 -0.06 6.67 -10.19
N PRO A 97 0.86 7.59 -10.55
CA PRO A 97 0.60 9.02 -10.46
C PRO A 97 -0.59 9.39 -11.36
N ALA A 98 -1.45 10.30 -10.92
CA ALA A 98 -2.50 10.85 -11.77
C ALA A 98 -1.93 11.94 -12.69
N HIS A 99 -2.25 11.90 -13.99
CA HIS A 99 -1.83 12.91 -14.97
C HIS A 99 -2.71 14.19 -14.97
N GLY A 100 -3.63 14.29 -14.02
CA GLY A 100 -4.56 15.40 -13.79
C GLY A 100 -5.42 15.09 -12.56
N PRO A 101 -6.26 16.00 -12.08
CA PRO A 101 -7.15 15.72 -10.95
C PRO A 101 -8.20 14.66 -11.35
N VAL A 102 -7.98 13.42 -10.93
CA VAL A 102 -8.94 12.32 -11.10
C VAL A 102 -9.79 12.23 -9.83
N ALA A 103 -11.11 12.15 -9.99
CA ALA A 103 -12.00 11.98 -8.84
C ALA A 103 -11.65 10.67 -8.10
N PRO A 104 -11.44 10.69 -6.76
CA PRO A 104 -11.07 9.50 -6.03
C PRO A 104 -12.21 8.47 -6.08
N VAL A 105 -11.96 7.35 -6.75
CA VAL A 105 -12.84 6.19 -6.68
C VAL A 105 -12.92 5.74 -5.22
N ARG A 106 -14.11 5.36 -4.72
CA ARG A 106 -14.16 4.69 -3.42
C ARG A 106 -13.55 3.29 -3.59
N ILE A 107 -12.37 3.05 -3.00
CA ILE A 107 -11.87 1.69 -2.81
C ILE A 107 -12.95 0.94 -2.01
N PRO A 108 -13.55 -0.13 -2.54
CA PRO A 108 -14.45 -0.94 -1.75
C PRO A 108 -13.63 -1.59 -0.63
N ALA A 109 -13.86 -1.19 0.61
CA ALA A 109 -13.72 -2.16 1.69
C ALA A 109 -14.75 -3.25 1.37
N ALA A 110 -14.29 -4.49 1.19
CA ALA A 110 -15.19 -5.59 0.86
C ALA A 110 -16.33 -5.62 1.89
N PRO A 111 -17.61 -5.70 1.46
CA PRO A 111 -18.69 -5.87 2.42
C PRO A 111 -18.42 -7.14 3.21
N LEU A 112 -18.58 -7.06 4.54
CA LEU A 112 -18.52 -8.25 5.40
C LEU A 112 -19.52 -9.26 4.84
N SER A 113 -19.04 -10.48 4.54
CA SER A 113 -19.84 -11.49 3.85
C SER A 113 -21.13 -11.76 4.63
N ALA A 114 -22.27 -11.65 3.97
CA ALA A 114 -23.59 -11.83 4.57
C ALA A 114 -23.80 -13.23 5.18
N MET A 115 -22.94 -14.21 4.85
CA MET A 115 -22.91 -15.52 5.51
C MET A 115 -22.65 -15.47 7.03
N ALA A 116 -22.10 -14.37 7.57
CA ALA A 116 -21.86 -14.25 9.01
C ALA A 116 -23.13 -13.97 9.84
N VAL A 117 -24.24 -13.55 9.22
CA VAL A 117 -25.49 -13.19 9.95
C VAL A 117 -26.42 -14.41 10.13
N ALA A 118 -26.28 -15.44 9.30
CA ALA A 118 -27.22 -16.56 9.24
C ALA A 118 -27.08 -17.62 10.37
N GLN A 119 -25.99 -17.61 11.15
CA GLN A 119 -25.72 -18.66 12.16
C GLN A 119 -26.19 -18.33 13.59
N VAL A 120 -26.88 -17.20 13.82
CA VAL A 120 -27.32 -16.77 15.17
C VAL A 120 -28.82 -17.01 15.42
N LEU A 121 -29.56 -17.57 14.45
CA LEU A 121 -31.02 -17.82 14.57
C LEU A 121 -31.44 -19.26 14.25
N ALA A 122 -30.50 -20.22 14.18
CA ALA A 122 -30.81 -21.62 13.87
C ALA A 122 -29.81 -22.62 14.50
N ALA A 123 -29.63 -22.55 15.82
CA ALA A 123 -29.08 -23.63 16.66
C ALA A 123 -29.51 -23.41 18.12
#